data_AF-V7D4T2-F1
#
_entry.id   AF-V7D4T2-F1
#
_cell.length_a   1.000
_cell.length_b   1.000
_cell.length_c   1.000
_cell.angle_alpha   90.00
_cell.angle_beta   90.00
_cell.angle_gamma   90.00
#
_symmetry.space_group_name_H-M   'P 1'
#
loop_
_entity.id
_entity.type
_entity.pdbx_description
1 polymer ?
#
loop_
_entity_poly.entity_id
_entity_poly.type
_entity_poly.pdbx_seq_one_letter_code
_entity_poly.pdbx_strand_id
1 'polypeptide(L)'
;MTSKTLLQPSYLQKRYDYSCKSIESLRQALYSTLAPLAGRSPLAVVSVGSYGRCEVSPVSDIDFFIVHDTSLPADRLDDILCQVSDLVRPISHPGESDEAKFGRGALALYSDVSEHIGWKCEDNTALTRRMLMLLEGRALFGHKAFAWWQNDLLRRYIPDDHGSGLARFLLNDLIRYYRTLMANFEEKRAEGKAWGVRNIKLQFSRKLLFAGGIVAIAEVHGLAAPSKIMRLQQLLALTPLQRLALLGDSNPYSASVFEDYAVFLKLISSVENRRHLDSLTPGQAMADPVYRELRGRGQAFSLKLEHWLRSQYAGHPILHAVFF
;
A
#
# COMPACT_ATOMS: atom_id res chain seq x y z
N MET A 1 8.37 18.02 9.92
CA MET A 1 8.04 17.77 11.34
C MET A 1 7.76 16.28 11.50
N THR A 2 8.75 15.48 11.90
CA THR A 2 8.55 14.08 12.30
C THR A 2 8.44 14.03 13.81
N SER A 3 7.24 14.28 14.34
CA SER A 3 6.86 13.57 15.55
C SER A 3 6.84 12.10 15.14
N LYS A 4 7.82 11.30 15.56
CA LYS A 4 7.72 9.84 15.40
C LYS A 4 6.50 9.44 16.23
N THR A 5 5.36 9.24 15.60
CA THR A 5 4.21 8.60 16.24
C THR A 5 4.69 7.24 16.71
N LEU A 6 4.93 7.12 18.02
CA LEU A 6 5.34 5.86 18.62
C LEU A 6 4.22 4.84 18.39
N LEU A 7 4.51 3.80 17.61
CA LEU A 7 3.52 2.78 17.30
C LEU A 7 3.44 1.79 18.48
N GLN A 8 2.27 1.74 19.12
CA GLN A 8 1.96 0.75 20.14
C GLN A 8 1.06 -0.36 19.56
N PRO A 9 1.23 -1.63 19.96
CA PRO A 9 2.22 -2.12 20.94
C PRO A 9 3.65 -2.07 20.41
N SER A 10 4.64 -2.10 21.31
CA SER A 10 6.09 -1.94 21.01
C SER A 10 6.63 -2.81 19.88
N TYR A 11 6.00 -3.95 19.58
CA TYR A 11 6.33 -4.79 18.43
C TYR A 11 6.18 -4.03 17.10
N LEU A 12 5.13 -3.21 16.94
CA LEU A 12 4.91 -2.40 15.74
C LEU A 12 6.01 -1.34 15.57
N GLN A 13 6.44 -0.71 16.66
CA GLN A 13 7.58 0.22 16.62
C GLN A 13 8.87 -0.48 16.21
N LYS A 14 9.19 -1.63 16.83
CA LYS A 14 10.37 -2.44 16.45
C LYS A 14 10.35 -2.83 14.98
N ARG A 15 9.16 -3.20 14.47
CA ARG A 15 8.93 -3.55 13.06
C ARG A 15 9.18 -2.38 12.13
N TYR A 16 8.66 -1.22 12.48
CA TYR A 16 8.86 0.02 11.74
C TYR A 16 10.35 0.39 11.69
N ASP A 17 11.04 0.36 12.83
CA ASP A 17 12.47 0.69 12.91
C ASP A 17 13.34 -0.28 12.11
N TYR A 18 13.04 -1.59 12.14
CA TYR A 18 13.69 -2.58 11.27
C TYR A 18 13.49 -2.23 9.78
N SER A 19 12.24 -1.91 9.40
CA SER A 19 11.89 -1.55 8.02
C SER A 19 12.63 -0.30 7.56
N CYS A 20 12.71 0.73 8.40
CA CYS A 20 13.46 1.95 8.07
C CYS A 20 14.93 1.66 7.78
N LYS A 21 15.58 0.78 8.55
CA LYS A 21 16.96 0.37 8.30
C LYS A 21 17.10 -0.36 6.97
N SER A 22 16.25 -1.36 6.71
CA SER A 22 16.28 -2.13 5.46
C SER A 22 16.03 -1.25 4.23
N ILE A 23 15.05 -0.35 4.30
CA ILE A 23 14.71 0.59 3.23
C ILE A 23 15.87 1.56 2.98
N GLU A 24 16.51 2.07 4.03
CA GLU A 24 17.62 3.01 3.87
C GLU A 24 18.85 2.36 3.24
N SER A 25 19.20 1.13 3.64
CA SER A 25 20.29 0.38 2.99
C SER A 25 20.02 0.17 1.50
N LEU A 26 18.78 -0.20 1.13
CA LEU A 26 18.41 -0.39 -0.27
C LEU A 26 18.40 0.92 -1.06
N ARG A 27 17.95 2.03 -0.45
CA ARG A 27 18.01 3.37 -1.04
C ARG A 27 19.44 3.75 -1.38
N GLN A 28 20.38 3.57 -0.45
CA GLN A 28 21.78 3.91 -0.66
C GLN A 28 22.35 3.16 -1.88
N ALA A 29 22.12 1.86 -1.97
CA ALA A 29 22.55 1.04 -3.11
C ALA A 29 21.91 1.48 -4.43
N LEU A 30 20.60 1.73 -4.45
CA LEU A 30 19.91 2.20 -5.65
C LEU A 30 20.38 3.60 -6.08
N TYR A 31 20.64 4.51 -5.13
CA TYR A 31 21.14 5.85 -5.46
C TYR A 31 22.53 5.81 -6.09
N SER A 32 23.45 5.00 -5.54
CA SER A 32 24.80 4.89 -6.10
C SER A 32 24.80 4.34 -7.53
N THR A 33 23.88 3.41 -7.83
CA THR A 33 23.83 2.73 -9.13
C THR A 33 23.02 3.49 -10.17
N LEU A 34 21.87 4.06 -9.79
CA LEU A 34 20.91 4.60 -10.75
C LEU A 34 21.08 6.10 -11.02
N ALA A 35 21.69 6.87 -10.11
CA ALA A 35 21.85 8.32 -10.31
C ALA A 35 22.58 8.67 -11.63
N PRO A 36 23.67 7.99 -12.03
CA PRO A 36 24.34 8.24 -13.30
C PRO A 36 23.47 7.91 -14.53
N LEU A 37 22.65 6.84 -14.43
CA LEU A 37 21.80 6.37 -15.52
C LEU A 37 20.58 7.27 -15.72
N ALA A 38 19.86 7.56 -14.63
CA ALA A 38 18.64 8.37 -14.67
C ALA A 38 18.94 9.85 -15.00
N GLY A 39 20.07 10.37 -14.54
CA GLY A 39 20.44 11.77 -14.72
C GLY A 39 19.39 12.72 -14.13
N ARG A 40 18.80 13.59 -14.97
CA ARG A 40 17.72 14.51 -14.57
C ARG A 40 16.32 14.03 -14.95
N SER A 41 16.23 12.84 -15.54
CA SER A 41 14.97 12.33 -16.08
C SER A 41 14.01 11.96 -14.95
N PRO A 42 12.71 12.29 -15.03
CA PRO A 42 11.71 11.89 -14.05
C PRO A 42 11.56 10.36 -14.01
N LEU A 43 12.14 9.74 -12.97
CA LEU A 43 12.06 8.31 -12.70
C LEU A 43 11.99 8.07 -11.19
N ALA A 44 11.18 7.10 -10.77
CA ALA A 44 11.15 6.63 -9.39
C ALA A 44 11.05 5.11 -9.31
N VAL A 45 11.86 4.50 -8.45
CA VAL A 45 11.68 3.11 -8.03
C VAL A 45 10.77 3.13 -6.82
N VAL A 46 9.56 2.60 -6.94
CA VAL A 46 8.53 2.65 -5.91
C VAL A 46 8.38 1.26 -5.29
N SER A 47 8.66 1.16 -4.01
CA SER A 47 8.34 -0.03 -3.21
C SER A 47 6.93 0.04 -2.67
N VAL A 48 6.28 -1.12 -2.62
CA VAL A 48 4.92 -1.32 -2.13
C VAL A 48 4.90 -2.52 -1.19
N GLY A 49 3.72 -2.95 -0.75
CA GLY A 49 3.60 -4.09 0.14
C GLY A 49 4.26 -3.82 1.49
N SER A 50 5.03 -4.80 1.98
CA SER A 50 5.65 -4.69 3.31
C SER A 50 6.71 -3.58 3.39
N TYR A 51 7.43 -3.31 2.29
CA TYR A 51 8.40 -2.21 2.23
C TYR A 51 7.71 -0.85 2.19
N GLY A 52 6.65 -0.71 1.38
CA GLY A 52 5.84 0.53 1.33
C GLY A 52 5.21 0.88 2.69
N ARG A 53 4.61 -0.12 3.36
CA ARG A 53 3.96 0.09 4.67
C ARG A 53 4.91 0.12 5.88
N CYS A 54 6.22 -0.05 5.67
CA CYS A 54 7.21 -0.20 6.75
C CYS A 54 6.88 -1.34 7.73
N GLU A 55 6.55 -2.50 7.17
CA GLU A 55 6.18 -3.74 7.86
C GLU A 55 7.14 -4.90 7.53
N VAL A 56 8.40 -4.60 7.21
CA VAL A 56 9.41 -5.57 6.77
C VAL A 56 9.84 -6.50 7.92
N SER A 57 9.95 -7.80 7.63
CA SER A 57 10.62 -8.85 8.44
C SER A 57 11.81 -9.42 7.69
N PRO A 58 12.67 -10.21 8.36
CA PRO A 58 13.65 -11.08 7.69
C PRO A 58 13.06 -12.01 6.60
N VAL A 59 11.76 -12.30 6.65
CA VAL A 59 11.05 -13.18 5.70
C VAL A 59 10.13 -12.42 4.74
N SER A 60 10.27 -11.09 4.71
CA SER A 60 9.47 -10.25 3.81
C SER A 60 10.03 -10.29 2.40
N ASP A 61 9.13 -10.53 1.45
CA ASP A 61 9.38 -10.21 0.06
C ASP A 61 9.27 -8.69 -0.19
N ILE A 62 9.93 -8.22 -1.23
CA ILE A 62 9.91 -6.84 -1.70
C ILE A 62 9.11 -6.73 -2.99
N ASP A 63 8.03 -5.96 -2.97
CA ASP A 63 7.27 -5.64 -4.18
C ASP A 63 7.66 -4.23 -4.65
N PHE A 64 7.89 -4.06 -5.96
CA PHE A 64 8.24 -2.77 -6.53
C PHE A 64 7.75 -2.63 -7.97
N PHE A 65 7.76 -1.39 -8.46
CA PHE A 65 7.69 -1.05 -9.88
C PHE A 65 8.47 0.26 -10.11
N ILE A 66 8.78 0.55 -11.37
CA ILE A 66 9.54 1.72 -11.79
C ILE A 66 8.60 2.63 -12.57
N VAL A 67 8.33 3.81 -12.01
CA VAL A 67 7.54 4.84 -12.70
C VAL A 67 8.48 5.76 -13.45
N HIS A 68 8.17 6.04 -14.71
CA HIS A 68 8.93 6.94 -15.57
C HIS A 68 8.01 7.73 -16.50
N ASP A 69 8.54 8.76 -17.13
CA ASP A 69 7.91 9.43 -18.27
C ASP A 69 8.59 9.04 -19.59
N THR A 70 8.30 9.74 -20.69
CA THR A 70 8.88 9.48 -22.01
C THR A 70 10.26 10.09 -22.22
N SER A 71 10.89 10.66 -21.19
CA SER A 71 12.19 11.36 -21.35
C SER A 71 13.39 10.42 -21.44
N LEU A 72 13.25 9.17 -20.95
CA LEU A 72 14.31 8.17 -21.01
C LEU A 72 14.18 7.29 -22.26
N PRO A 73 15.26 7.13 -23.06
CA PRO A 73 15.34 6.13 -24.11
C PRO A 73 15.11 4.70 -23.59
N ALA A 74 14.60 3.82 -24.45
CA ALA A 74 14.22 2.46 -24.08
C ALA A 74 15.40 1.58 -23.61
N ASP A 75 16.55 1.70 -24.27
CA ASP A 75 17.80 1.02 -23.90
C ASP A 75 18.24 1.41 -22.47
N ARG A 76 18.16 2.71 -22.15
CA ARG A 76 18.48 3.21 -20.81
C ARG A 76 17.47 2.76 -19.75
N LEU A 77 16.19 2.63 -20.10
CA LEU A 77 15.18 2.05 -19.20
C LEU A 77 15.45 0.57 -18.94
N ASP A 78 15.84 -0.19 -19.96
CA ASP A 78 16.22 -1.60 -19.80
C ASP A 78 17.47 -1.75 -18.91
N ASP A 79 18.47 -0.87 -19.06
CA ASP A 79 19.65 -0.84 -18.18
C ASP A 79 19.26 -0.56 -16.72
N ILE A 80 18.38 0.43 -16.50
CA ILE A 80 17.87 0.75 -15.16
C ILE A 80 17.10 -0.43 -14.57
N LEU A 81 16.23 -1.07 -15.35
CA LEU A 81 15.49 -2.25 -14.93
C LEU A 81 16.43 -3.39 -14.55
N CYS A 82 17.49 -3.63 -15.32
CA CYS A 82 18.51 -4.63 -15.03
C CYS A 82 19.21 -4.34 -13.69
N GLN A 83 19.69 -3.11 -13.50
CA GLN A 83 20.36 -2.70 -12.26
C GLN A 83 19.45 -2.77 -11.03
N VAL A 84 18.18 -2.35 -11.15
CA VAL A 84 17.20 -2.50 -10.07
C VAL A 84 16.98 -3.98 -9.76
N SER A 85 16.84 -4.81 -10.80
CA SER A 85 16.62 -6.24 -10.64
C SER A 85 17.78 -6.93 -9.92
N ASP A 86 19.02 -6.62 -10.28
CA ASP A 86 20.22 -7.18 -9.64
C ASP A 86 20.32 -6.82 -8.15
N LEU A 87 19.95 -5.59 -7.79
CA LEU A 87 19.95 -5.13 -6.40
C LEU A 87 18.78 -5.70 -5.57
N VAL A 88 17.64 -5.95 -6.20
CA VAL A 88 16.40 -6.37 -5.52
C VAL A 88 16.25 -7.89 -5.45
N ARG A 89 16.73 -8.64 -6.45
CA ARG A 89 16.58 -10.11 -6.52
C ARG A 89 17.15 -10.85 -5.29
N PRO A 90 18.30 -10.49 -4.70
CA PRO A 90 18.82 -11.17 -3.51
C PRO A 90 17.92 -11.10 -2.27
N ILE A 91 17.01 -10.12 -2.21
CA ILE A 91 16.07 -9.90 -1.11
C ILE A 91 14.61 -10.19 -1.53
N SER A 92 14.40 -10.70 -2.74
CA SER A 92 13.10 -11.11 -3.26
C SER A 92 12.92 -12.61 -3.11
N HIS A 93 11.69 -13.03 -2.83
CA HIS A 93 11.35 -14.45 -2.86
C HIS A 93 11.02 -14.87 -4.29
N PRO A 94 11.42 -16.07 -4.74
CA PRO A 94 10.96 -16.59 -6.01
C PRO A 94 9.45 -16.73 -6.03
N GLY A 95 8.82 -16.33 -7.13
CA GLY A 95 7.37 -16.38 -7.24
C GLY A 95 6.84 -16.35 -8.68
N GLU A 96 5.56 -16.66 -8.82
CA GLU A 96 4.82 -16.67 -10.10
C GLU A 96 4.84 -15.32 -10.83
N SER A 97 5.12 -14.22 -10.14
CA SER A 97 5.16 -12.87 -10.69
C SER A 97 6.56 -12.42 -11.10
N ASP A 98 7.60 -13.25 -10.93
CA ASP A 98 9.00 -12.84 -11.12
C ASP A 98 9.29 -12.35 -12.54
N GLU A 99 8.72 -12.99 -13.57
CA GLU A 99 8.90 -12.57 -14.96
C GLU A 99 8.38 -11.14 -15.18
N ALA A 100 7.20 -10.82 -14.65
CA ALA A 100 6.66 -9.47 -14.73
C ALA A 100 7.43 -8.49 -13.82
N LYS A 101 7.73 -8.89 -12.58
CA LYS A 101 8.37 -8.07 -11.53
C LYS A 101 9.81 -7.67 -11.85
N PHE A 102 10.54 -8.50 -12.60
CA PHE A 102 11.93 -8.25 -13.00
C PHE A 102 12.10 -8.12 -14.51
N GLY A 103 11.00 -8.06 -15.26
CA GLY A 103 10.96 -7.75 -16.68
C GLY A 103 10.31 -6.40 -16.94
N ARG A 104 9.95 -6.14 -18.20
CA ARG A 104 9.28 -4.89 -18.60
C ARG A 104 7.92 -4.68 -17.91
N GLY A 105 7.32 -5.73 -17.35
CA GLY A 105 6.14 -5.62 -16.49
C GLY A 105 6.36 -4.83 -15.19
N ALA A 106 7.61 -4.53 -14.82
CA ALA A 106 7.94 -3.64 -13.70
C ALA A 106 7.91 -2.16 -14.10
N LEU A 107 7.98 -1.85 -15.41
CA LEU A 107 7.94 -0.49 -15.91
C LEU A 107 6.49 0.02 -15.95
N ALA A 108 6.32 1.26 -15.52
CA ALA A 108 5.06 1.98 -15.50
C ALA A 108 5.25 3.36 -16.11
N LEU A 109 4.73 3.57 -17.31
CA LEU A 109 4.66 4.91 -17.87
C LEU A 109 3.66 5.74 -17.06
N TYR A 110 4.05 6.93 -16.64
CA TYR A 110 3.22 7.74 -15.75
C TYR A 110 1.88 8.16 -16.39
N SER A 111 1.82 8.36 -17.71
CA SER A 111 0.56 8.64 -18.42
C SER A 111 -0.43 7.50 -18.27
N ASP A 112 0.01 6.24 -18.33
CA ASP A 112 -0.87 5.07 -18.14
C ASP A 112 -1.46 5.05 -16.72
N VAL A 113 -0.72 5.56 -15.73
CA VAL A 113 -1.16 5.63 -14.33
C VAL A 113 -2.09 6.82 -14.07
N SER A 114 -1.90 7.94 -14.78
CA SER A 114 -2.52 9.23 -14.45
C SER A 114 -3.63 9.69 -15.39
N GLU A 115 -3.70 9.12 -16.59
CA GLU A 115 -4.75 9.39 -17.56
C GLU A 115 -5.88 8.35 -17.46
N HIS A 116 -7.03 8.64 -18.06
CA HIS A 116 -8.15 7.70 -18.17
C HIS A 116 -8.67 7.17 -16.80
N ILE A 117 -8.40 7.87 -15.69
CA ILE A 117 -8.81 7.47 -14.34
C ILE A 117 -10.33 7.25 -14.32
N GLY A 118 -10.75 6.02 -14.03
CA GLY A 118 -12.17 5.68 -13.93
C GLY A 118 -12.87 5.44 -15.26
N TRP A 119 -12.16 5.50 -16.39
CA TRP A 119 -12.75 5.27 -17.71
C TRP A 119 -12.91 3.77 -17.98
N LYS A 120 -13.77 3.42 -18.94
CA LYS A 120 -14.04 2.02 -19.31
C LYS A 120 -12.82 1.30 -19.89
N CYS A 121 -11.89 2.04 -20.50
CA CYS A 121 -10.69 1.51 -21.14
C CYS A 121 -9.49 1.41 -20.20
N GLU A 122 -9.64 1.79 -18.93
CA GLU A 122 -8.54 1.74 -17.97
C GLU A 122 -8.20 0.31 -17.55
N ASP A 123 -6.91 -0.02 -17.51
CA ASP A 123 -6.42 -1.30 -17.04
C ASP A 123 -6.38 -1.40 -15.50
N ASN A 124 -6.63 -2.59 -14.96
CA ASN A 124 -6.52 -2.91 -13.54
C ASN A 124 -5.10 -2.68 -13.01
N THR A 125 -4.07 -2.83 -13.85
CA THR A 125 -2.68 -2.53 -13.47
C THR A 125 -2.48 -1.03 -13.21
N ALA A 126 -3.06 -0.16 -14.05
CA ALA A 126 -3.00 1.29 -13.87
C ALA A 126 -3.69 1.73 -12.57
N LEU A 127 -4.93 1.26 -12.34
CA LEU A 127 -5.65 1.47 -11.08
C LEU A 127 -4.83 1.01 -9.88
N THR A 128 -4.29 -0.20 -9.93
CA THR A 128 -3.53 -0.80 -8.84
C THR A 128 -2.28 0.02 -8.54
N ARG A 129 -1.46 0.35 -9.56
CA ARG A 129 -0.25 1.15 -9.39
C ARG A 129 -0.56 2.54 -8.84
N ARG A 130 -1.58 3.22 -9.37
CA ARG A 130 -2.01 4.54 -8.88
C ARG A 130 -2.39 4.52 -7.41
N MET A 131 -3.19 3.54 -7.00
CA MET A 131 -3.62 3.42 -5.60
C MET A 131 -2.47 3.02 -4.68
N LEU A 132 -1.59 2.12 -5.12
CA LEU A 132 -0.40 1.79 -4.36
C LEU A 132 0.51 3.01 -4.18
N MET A 133 0.75 3.81 -5.22
CA MET A 133 1.52 5.06 -5.12
C MET A 133 0.93 6.02 -4.10
N LEU A 134 -0.40 6.15 -4.03
CA LEU A 134 -1.05 7.07 -3.11
C LEU A 134 -1.17 6.54 -1.68
N LEU A 135 -1.41 5.25 -1.47
CA LEU A 135 -1.86 4.72 -0.17
C LEU A 135 -0.74 4.11 0.68
N GLU A 136 0.27 3.51 0.05
CA GLU A 136 1.39 2.85 0.75
C GLU A 136 2.77 3.02 0.09
N GLY A 137 2.83 3.55 -1.12
CA GLY A 137 4.03 3.58 -1.94
C GLY A 137 5.15 4.42 -1.30
N ARG A 138 6.37 3.90 -1.40
CA ARG A 138 7.58 4.62 -0.97
C ARG A 138 8.63 4.58 -2.05
N ALA A 139 9.12 5.76 -2.42
CA ALA A 139 10.29 5.88 -3.28
C ALA A 139 11.52 5.28 -2.58
N LEU A 140 12.16 4.35 -3.28
CA LEU A 140 13.51 3.86 -3.01
C LEU A 140 14.55 4.66 -3.82
N PHE A 141 14.13 5.22 -4.95
CA PHE A 141 14.90 6.14 -5.77
C PHE A 141 13.95 7.18 -6.36
N GLY A 142 14.46 8.38 -6.69
CA GLY A 142 13.65 9.38 -7.39
C GLY A 142 12.59 10.08 -6.55
N HIS A 143 12.89 10.38 -5.27
CA HIS A 143 11.92 10.96 -4.34
C HIS A 143 11.21 12.22 -4.87
N LYS A 144 11.93 13.06 -5.64
CA LYS A 144 11.36 14.28 -6.25
C LYS A 144 10.30 13.95 -7.30
N ALA A 145 10.59 13.04 -8.22
CA ALA A 145 9.64 12.61 -9.25
C ALA A 145 8.42 11.94 -8.62
N PHE A 146 8.64 11.05 -7.64
CA PHE A 146 7.56 10.40 -6.90
C PHE A 146 6.63 11.40 -6.20
N ALA A 147 7.19 12.36 -5.46
CA ALA A 147 6.40 13.38 -4.76
C ALA A 147 5.63 14.30 -5.74
N TRP A 148 6.25 14.62 -6.88
CA TRP A 148 5.59 15.39 -7.94
C TRP A 148 4.40 14.62 -8.52
N TRP A 149 4.59 13.35 -8.89
CA TRP A 149 3.51 12.49 -9.40
C TRP A 149 2.39 12.26 -8.39
N GLN A 150 2.71 12.09 -7.10
CA GLN A 150 1.67 12.03 -6.07
C GLN A 150 0.86 13.34 -6.00
N ASN A 151 1.51 14.50 -6.11
CA ASN A 151 0.79 15.79 -6.15
C ASN A 151 -0.10 15.91 -7.40
N ASP A 152 0.43 15.56 -8.57
CA ASP A 152 -0.30 15.59 -9.83
C ASP A 152 -1.52 14.67 -9.80
N LEU A 153 -1.37 13.43 -9.32
CA LEU A 153 -2.49 12.51 -9.11
C LEU A 153 -3.56 13.12 -8.19
N LEU A 154 -3.16 13.74 -7.07
CA LEU A 154 -4.12 14.37 -6.16
C LEU A 154 -4.86 15.55 -6.81
N ARG A 155 -4.19 16.35 -7.64
CA ARG A 155 -4.82 17.45 -8.42
C ARG A 155 -5.82 16.93 -9.44
N ARG A 156 -5.59 15.75 -10.03
CA ARG A 156 -6.55 15.11 -10.94
C ARG A 156 -7.82 14.65 -10.22
N TYR A 157 -7.72 14.23 -8.97
CA TYR A 157 -8.90 13.88 -8.16
C TYR A 157 -9.62 15.07 -7.55
N ILE A 158 -8.89 16.15 -7.31
CA ILE A 158 -9.34 17.35 -6.61
C ILE A 158 -8.96 18.55 -7.48
N PRO A 159 -9.73 18.83 -8.54
CA PRO A 159 -9.48 19.99 -9.40
C PRO A 159 -9.60 21.30 -8.59
N ASP A 160 -9.06 22.40 -9.12
CA ASP A 160 -8.99 23.67 -8.40
C ASP A 160 -10.38 24.25 -8.05
N ASP A 161 -11.42 23.88 -8.82
CA ASP A 161 -12.82 24.24 -8.59
C ASP A 161 -13.57 23.27 -7.66
N HIS A 162 -12.88 22.26 -7.10
CA HIS A 162 -13.47 21.33 -6.14
C HIS A 162 -13.90 22.06 -4.86
N GLY A 163 -15.20 21.97 -4.55
CA GLY A 163 -15.78 22.59 -3.37
C GLY A 163 -15.32 21.97 -2.03
N SER A 164 -15.88 22.45 -0.92
CA SER A 164 -15.52 21.96 0.42
C SER A 164 -16.00 20.54 0.73
N GLY A 165 -16.79 19.94 -0.15
CA GLY A 165 -17.34 18.59 0.00
C GLY A 165 -16.29 17.47 0.06
N LEU A 166 -16.76 16.23 0.19
CA LEU A 166 -15.87 15.07 0.18
C LEU A 166 -15.13 14.96 -1.17
N ALA A 167 -13.87 14.51 -1.17
CA ALA A 167 -13.15 14.16 -2.40
C ALA A 167 -13.71 12.85 -3.00
N ARG A 168 -14.98 12.91 -3.46
CA ARG A 168 -15.79 11.73 -3.83
C ARG A 168 -15.16 10.94 -4.96
N PHE A 169 -14.51 11.59 -5.93
CA PHE A 169 -13.88 10.85 -7.03
C PHE A 169 -12.71 10.00 -6.53
N LEU A 170 -11.82 10.54 -5.69
CA LEU A 170 -10.76 9.76 -5.04
C LEU A 170 -11.33 8.64 -4.16
N LEU A 171 -12.41 8.91 -3.41
CA LEU A 171 -13.07 7.89 -2.58
C LEU A 171 -13.65 6.75 -3.40
N ASN A 172 -14.35 7.07 -4.49
CA ASN A 172 -14.93 6.09 -5.39
C ASN A 172 -13.83 5.22 -6.00
N ASP A 173 -12.69 5.83 -6.36
CA ASP A 173 -11.58 5.06 -6.94
C ASP A 173 -10.86 4.18 -5.91
N LEU A 174 -10.72 4.66 -4.66
CA LEU A 174 -10.26 3.85 -3.54
C LEU A 174 -11.17 2.64 -3.29
N ILE A 175 -12.49 2.83 -3.31
CA ILE A 175 -13.48 1.76 -3.15
C ILE A 175 -13.40 0.78 -4.34
N ARG A 176 -13.28 1.31 -5.57
CA ARG A 176 -13.11 0.50 -6.78
C ARG A 176 -11.87 -0.38 -6.67
N TYR A 177 -10.73 0.19 -6.31
CA TYR A 177 -9.49 -0.55 -6.09
C TYR A 177 -9.63 -1.64 -5.02
N TYR A 178 -10.22 -1.32 -3.88
CA TYR A 178 -10.42 -2.32 -2.84
C TYR A 178 -11.28 -3.50 -3.32
N ARG A 179 -12.36 -3.24 -4.08
CA ARG A 179 -13.20 -4.29 -4.68
C ARG A 179 -12.44 -5.08 -5.76
N THR A 180 -11.65 -4.43 -6.59
CA THR A 180 -10.78 -5.09 -7.58
C THR A 180 -9.77 -6.01 -6.90
N LEU A 181 -9.13 -5.60 -5.79
CA LEU A 181 -8.23 -6.46 -5.01
C LEU A 181 -8.91 -7.73 -4.49
N MET A 182 -10.17 -7.61 -4.04
CA MET A 182 -10.96 -8.75 -3.58
C MET A 182 -11.32 -9.68 -4.74
N ALA A 183 -11.70 -9.14 -5.90
CA ALA A 183 -12.01 -9.92 -7.09
C ALA A 183 -10.78 -10.67 -7.64
N ASN A 184 -9.63 -10.00 -7.72
CA ASN A 184 -8.37 -10.60 -8.16
C ASN A 184 -7.94 -11.77 -7.26
N PHE A 185 -8.30 -11.75 -5.97
CA PHE A 185 -8.05 -12.89 -5.11
C PHE A 185 -8.85 -14.14 -5.51
N GLU A 186 -10.11 -13.99 -5.93
CA GLU A 186 -10.92 -15.11 -6.42
C GLU A 186 -10.39 -15.64 -7.76
N GLU A 187 -9.89 -14.77 -8.64
CA GLU A 187 -9.18 -15.19 -9.86
C GLU A 187 -7.96 -16.05 -9.52
N LYS A 188 -7.05 -15.57 -8.65
CA LYS A 188 -5.85 -16.35 -8.26
C LYS A 188 -6.20 -17.66 -7.57
N ARG A 189 -7.30 -17.68 -6.81
CA ARG A 189 -7.83 -18.91 -6.21
C ARG A 189 -8.31 -19.89 -7.30
N ALA A 190 -9.03 -19.43 -8.32
CA ALA A 190 -9.48 -20.25 -9.44
C ALA A 190 -8.31 -20.80 -10.27
N GLU A 191 -7.22 -20.04 -10.39
CA GLU A 191 -5.95 -20.47 -11.00
C GLU A 191 -5.19 -21.53 -10.16
N GLY A 192 -5.69 -21.92 -8.99
CA GLY A 192 -5.04 -22.92 -8.13
C GLY A 192 -3.79 -22.43 -7.40
N LYS A 193 -3.60 -21.11 -7.31
CA LYS A 193 -2.41 -20.51 -6.67
C LYS A 193 -2.51 -20.50 -5.15
N ALA A 194 -1.36 -20.40 -4.49
CA ALA A 194 -1.23 -20.35 -3.03
C ALA A 194 -2.24 -19.37 -2.39
N TRP A 195 -3.13 -19.88 -1.57
CA TRP A 195 -4.35 -19.18 -1.18
C TRP A 195 -4.29 -18.66 0.26
N GLY A 196 -3.72 -19.43 1.19
CA GLY A 196 -3.85 -19.18 2.63
C GLY A 196 -3.28 -17.84 3.06
N VAL A 197 -1.99 -17.54 2.78
CA VAL A 197 -1.39 -16.26 3.18
C VAL A 197 -2.08 -15.09 2.47
N ARG A 198 -2.45 -15.25 1.20
CA ARG A 198 -3.19 -14.22 0.43
C ARG A 198 -4.55 -13.92 1.07
N ASN A 199 -5.26 -14.95 1.55
CA ASN A 199 -6.54 -14.79 2.22
C ASN A 199 -6.40 -14.06 3.56
N ILE A 200 -5.42 -14.45 4.37
CA ILE A 200 -5.16 -13.76 5.66
C ILE A 200 -4.81 -12.29 5.41
N LYS A 201 -3.96 -11.97 4.42
CA LYS A 201 -3.62 -10.56 4.08
C LYS A 201 -4.83 -9.72 3.66
N LEU A 202 -5.89 -10.30 3.08
CA LEU A 202 -7.14 -9.56 2.79
C LEU A 202 -7.84 -9.09 4.06
N GLN A 203 -7.78 -9.90 5.11
CA GLN A 203 -8.48 -9.61 6.36
C GLN A 203 -7.74 -8.56 7.20
N PHE A 204 -6.43 -8.42 7.00
CA PHE A 204 -5.57 -7.48 7.73
C PHE A 204 -5.00 -6.38 6.83
N SER A 205 -3.81 -6.57 6.27
CA SER A 205 -3.03 -5.48 5.65
C SER A 205 -3.75 -4.75 4.52
N ARG A 206 -4.49 -5.47 3.66
CA ARG A 206 -5.29 -4.85 2.58
C ARG A 206 -6.48 -4.06 3.14
N LYS A 207 -7.06 -4.52 4.24
CA LYS A 207 -8.15 -3.82 4.94
C LYS A 207 -7.66 -2.59 5.69
N LEU A 208 -6.48 -2.66 6.31
CA LEU A 208 -5.82 -1.51 6.92
C LEU A 208 -5.45 -0.45 5.86
N LEU A 209 -4.97 -0.88 4.69
CA LEU A 209 -4.69 0.03 3.56
C LEU A 209 -5.94 0.80 3.14
N PHE A 210 -7.07 0.10 2.98
CA PHE A 210 -8.36 0.69 2.65
C PHE A 210 -8.85 1.65 3.74
N ALA A 211 -8.85 1.21 5.01
CA ALA A 211 -9.24 2.04 6.14
C ALA A 211 -8.37 3.31 6.24
N GLY A 212 -7.06 3.19 6.09
CA GLY A 212 -6.16 4.34 6.07
C GLY A 212 -6.53 5.34 4.97
N GLY A 213 -6.86 4.86 3.76
CA GLY A 213 -7.34 5.69 2.66
C GLY A 213 -8.63 6.45 2.99
N ILE A 214 -9.63 5.76 3.56
CA ILE A 214 -10.90 6.36 4.01
C ILE A 214 -10.63 7.49 5.01
N VAL A 215 -9.80 7.21 6.02
CA VAL A 215 -9.40 8.16 7.05
C VAL A 215 -8.77 9.40 6.44
N ALA A 216 -7.81 9.24 5.52
CA ALA A 216 -7.16 10.38 4.87
C ALA A 216 -8.15 11.27 4.09
N ILE A 217 -9.15 10.66 3.44
CA ILE A 217 -10.18 11.39 2.70
C ILE A 217 -11.18 12.08 3.65
N ALA A 218 -11.50 11.44 4.78
CA ALA A 218 -12.38 12.03 5.79
C ALA A 218 -11.78 13.32 6.36
N GLU A 219 -10.48 13.29 6.69
CA GLU A 219 -9.73 14.43 7.28
C GLU A 219 -9.66 15.69 6.41
N VAL A 220 -10.02 15.60 5.12
CA VAL A 220 -9.99 16.76 4.21
C VAL A 220 -11.38 17.26 3.84
N HIS A 221 -12.43 16.68 4.41
CA HIS A 221 -13.77 17.25 4.29
C HIS A 221 -13.83 18.65 4.92
N GLY A 222 -14.60 19.56 4.34
CA GLY A 222 -14.70 20.96 4.80
C GLY A 222 -13.59 21.89 4.29
N LEU A 223 -12.43 21.37 3.88
CA LEU A 223 -11.32 22.18 3.35
C LEU A 223 -11.55 22.60 1.89
N ALA A 224 -10.98 23.73 1.46
CA ALA A 224 -10.89 24.11 0.04
C ALA A 224 -9.87 23.25 -0.73
N ALA A 225 -9.99 23.16 -2.06
CA ALA A 225 -9.17 22.25 -2.90
C ALA A 225 -7.65 22.31 -2.63
N PRO A 226 -6.98 23.47 -2.58
CA PRO A 226 -5.54 23.52 -2.30
C PRO A 226 -5.18 22.97 -0.91
N SER A 227 -6.00 23.26 0.10
CA SER A 227 -5.83 22.77 1.47
C SER A 227 -6.11 21.27 1.57
N LYS A 228 -7.07 20.73 0.80
CA LYS A 228 -7.31 19.28 0.71
C LYS A 228 -6.07 18.57 0.18
N ILE A 229 -5.51 19.05 -0.93
CA ILE A 229 -4.33 18.45 -1.56
C ILE A 229 -3.16 18.47 -0.58
N MET A 230 -2.86 19.62 0.04
CA MET A 230 -1.78 19.74 1.01
C MET A 230 -1.95 18.78 2.20
N ARG A 231 -3.17 18.70 2.76
CA ARG A 231 -3.45 17.81 3.89
C ARG A 231 -3.38 16.34 3.49
N LEU A 232 -3.88 15.97 2.31
CA LEU A 232 -3.75 14.60 1.78
C LEU A 232 -2.28 14.23 1.57
N GLN A 233 -1.45 15.11 1.03
CA GLN A 233 -0.01 14.85 0.88
C GLN A 233 0.66 14.55 2.22
N GLN A 234 0.32 15.32 3.27
CA GLN A 234 0.86 15.08 4.62
C GLN A 234 0.42 13.72 5.18
N LEU A 235 -0.86 13.38 5.03
CA LEU A 235 -1.42 12.13 5.55
C LEU A 235 -0.93 10.91 4.77
N LEU A 236 -0.91 10.98 3.43
CA LEU A 236 -0.49 9.88 2.56
C LEU A 236 1.03 9.64 2.58
N ALA A 237 1.83 10.58 3.10
CA ALA A 237 3.24 10.34 3.39
C ALA A 237 3.47 9.40 4.61
N LEU A 238 2.44 9.23 5.45
CA LEU A 238 2.45 8.29 6.57
C LEU A 238 1.95 6.91 6.10
N THR A 239 2.46 5.83 6.71
CA THR A 239 1.91 4.49 6.45
C THR A 239 0.45 4.43 6.89
N PRO A 240 -0.37 3.50 6.35
CA PRO A 240 -1.76 3.33 6.82
C PRO A 240 -1.87 3.20 8.35
N LEU A 241 -0.95 2.45 8.95
CA LEU A 241 -0.89 2.27 10.40
C LEU A 241 -0.53 3.57 11.14
N GLN A 242 0.47 4.32 10.65
CA GLN A 242 0.85 5.61 11.23
C GLN A 242 -0.28 6.65 11.13
N ARG A 243 -1.06 6.64 10.03
CA ARG A 243 -2.23 7.50 9.87
C ARG A 243 -3.26 7.24 10.96
N LEU A 244 -3.64 5.98 11.16
CA LEU A 244 -4.59 5.60 12.22
C LEU A 244 -4.02 5.94 13.61
N ALA A 245 -2.73 5.71 13.85
CA ALA A 245 -2.11 6.03 15.13
C ALA A 245 -2.09 7.55 15.41
N LEU A 246 -1.81 8.36 14.39
CA LEU A 246 -1.80 9.83 14.52
C LEU A 246 -3.21 10.39 14.81
N LEU A 247 -4.22 9.89 14.11
CA LEU A 247 -5.57 10.45 14.15
C LEU A 247 -6.46 9.83 15.23
N GLY A 248 -6.14 8.61 15.65
CA GLY A 248 -6.91 7.82 16.60
C GLY A 248 -6.36 7.83 18.02
N ASP A 249 -5.54 8.80 18.42
CA ASP A 249 -4.93 8.84 19.75
C ASP A 249 -6.00 8.76 20.87
N SER A 250 -7.12 9.47 20.71
CA SER A 250 -8.26 9.44 21.64
C SER A 250 -9.34 8.42 21.28
N ASN A 251 -9.13 7.60 20.25
CA ASN A 251 -10.14 6.64 19.80
C ASN A 251 -10.10 5.36 20.67
N PRO A 252 -11.22 4.96 21.29
CA PRO A 252 -11.25 3.85 22.25
C PRO A 252 -10.90 2.49 21.63
N TYR A 253 -10.96 2.35 20.30
CA TYR A 253 -10.66 1.10 19.61
C TYR A 253 -9.20 0.98 19.16
N SER A 254 -8.43 2.09 19.15
CA SER A 254 -7.06 2.14 18.57
C SER A 254 -6.13 1.07 19.13
N ALA A 255 -6.04 0.95 20.46
CA ALA A 255 -5.15 -0.02 21.10
C ALA A 255 -5.47 -1.45 20.63
N SER A 256 -6.75 -1.82 20.65
CA SER A 256 -7.20 -3.17 20.26
C SER A 256 -7.02 -3.49 18.77
N VAL A 257 -7.14 -2.48 17.89
CA VAL A 257 -6.86 -2.60 16.45
C VAL A 257 -5.36 -2.88 16.23
N PHE A 258 -4.50 -2.13 16.93
CA PHE A 258 -3.06 -2.27 16.78
C PHE A 258 -2.53 -3.57 17.40
N GLU A 259 -3.12 -4.03 18.50
CA GLU A 259 -2.81 -5.34 19.08
C GLU A 259 -3.10 -6.49 18.10
N ASP A 260 -4.30 -6.53 17.51
CA ASP A 260 -4.65 -7.56 16.53
C ASP A 260 -3.72 -7.50 15.31
N TYR A 261 -3.42 -6.29 14.83
CA TYR A 261 -2.50 -6.11 13.71
C TYR A 261 -1.07 -6.57 14.04
N ALA A 262 -0.60 -6.30 15.26
CA ALA A 262 0.70 -6.75 15.73
C ALA A 262 0.78 -8.28 15.82
N VAL A 263 -0.29 -8.94 16.29
CA VAL A 263 -0.36 -10.41 16.32
C VAL A 263 -0.35 -10.99 14.90
N PHE A 264 -1.12 -10.42 13.98
CA PHE A 264 -1.07 -10.78 12.56
C PHE A 264 0.36 -10.69 12.02
N LEU A 265 1.04 -9.56 12.20
CA LEU A 265 2.41 -9.36 11.72
C LEU A 265 3.39 -10.37 12.33
N LYS A 266 3.25 -10.70 13.62
CA LYS A 266 4.07 -11.74 14.27
C LYS A 266 3.87 -13.10 13.60
N LEU A 267 2.62 -13.53 13.44
CA LEU A 267 2.29 -14.85 12.90
C LEU A 267 2.72 -15.02 11.45
N ILE A 268 2.52 -13.99 10.60
CA ILE A 268 2.93 -14.03 9.18
C ILE A 268 4.43 -13.80 8.95
N SER A 269 5.19 -13.56 10.02
CA SER A 269 6.66 -13.46 9.97
C SER A 269 7.36 -14.79 10.27
N SER A 270 6.62 -15.84 10.59
CA SER A 270 7.16 -17.19 10.70
C SER A 270 7.19 -17.85 9.31
N VAL A 271 8.37 -18.32 8.87
CA VAL A 271 8.52 -19.08 7.62
C VAL A 271 7.66 -20.33 7.65
N GLU A 272 7.63 -21.02 8.79
CA GLU A 272 6.84 -22.22 9.02
C GLU A 272 5.35 -21.93 8.85
N ASN A 273 4.83 -20.91 9.53
CA ASN A 273 3.42 -20.53 9.41
C ASN A 273 3.07 -20.15 7.97
N ARG A 274 3.94 -19.45 7.24
CA ARG A 274 3.66 -19.08 5.85
C ARG A 274 3.59 -20.30 4.95
N ARG A 275 4.58 -21.19 5.02
CA ARG A 275 4.61 -22.43 4.24
C ARG A 275 3.41 -23.31 4.55
N HIS A 276 3.07 -23.41 5.84
CA HIS A 276 1.89 -24.13 6.30
C HIS A 276 0.60 -23.52 5.73
N LEU A 277 0.40 -22.21 5.86
CA LEU A 277 -0.78 -21.54 5.32
C LEU A 277 -0.87 -21.65 3.79
N ASP A 278 0.25 -21.55 3.07
CA ASP A 278 0.27 -21.64 1.61
C ASP A 278 0.08 -23.07 1.09
N SER A 279 0.26 -24.10 1.92
CA SER A 279 -0.05 -25.49 1.57
C SER A 279 -1.52 -25.86 1.77
N LEU A 280 -2.28 -25.06 2.53
CA LEU A 280 -3.69 -25.32 2.81
C LEU A 280 -4.57 -25.09 1.57
N THR A 281 -5.52 -26.01 1.36
CA THR A 281 -6.65 -25.80 0.47
C THR A 281 -7.83 -25.14 1.20
N PRO A 282 -8.77 -24.49 0.48
CA PRO A 282 -9.96 -23.91 1.10
C PRO A 282 -10.78 -24.91 1.94
N GLY A 283 -10.84 -26.18 1.54
CA GLY A 283 -11.57 -27.23 2.26
C GLY A 283 -10.91 -27.63 3.58
N GLN A 284 -9.58 -27.54 3.68
CA GLN A 284 -8.82 -27.86 4.90
C GLN A 284 -8.74 -26.70 5.89
N ALA A 285 -8.84 -25.47 5.37
CA ALA A 285 -8.55 -24.24 6.12
C ALA A 285 -9.30 -24.13 7.45
N MET A 286 -10.59 -24.51 7.49
CA MET A 286 -11.37 -24.40 8.73
C MET A 286 -11.02 -25.44 9.79
N ALA A 287 -10.47 -26.58 9.40
CA ALA A 287 -9.97 -27.58 10.33
C ALA A 287 -8.60 -27.19 10.93
N ASP A 288 -7.84 -26.36 10.21
CA ASP A 288 -6.50 -25.94 10.62
C ASP A 288 -6.51 -24.92 11.79
N PRO A 289 -5.80 -25.18 12.91
CA PRO A 289 -5.78 -24.27 14.05
C PRO A 289 -5.18 -22.89 13.75
N VAL A 290 -4.09 -22.82 12.99
CA VAL A 290 -3.37 -21.57 12.70
C VAL A 290 -4.21 -20.66 11.82
N TYR A 291 -4.79 -21.23 10.75
CA TYR A 291 -5.70 -20.52 9.87
C TYR A 291 -6.96 -20.06 10.62
N ARG A 292 -7.56 -20.93 11.45
CA ARG A 292 -8.75 -20.58 12.24
C ARG A 292 -8.49 -19.43 13.20
N GLU A 293 -7.35 -19.42 13.89
CA GLU A 293 -6.97 -18.31 14.77
C GLU A 293 -6.83 -17.01 13.97
N LEU A 294 -6.06 -17.03 12.87
CA LEU A 294 -5.83 -15.84 12.05
C LEU A 294 -7.13 -15.32 11.42
N ARG A 295 -8.04 -16.20 10.98
CA ARG A 295 -9.35 -15.84 10.46
C ARG A 295 -10.24 -15.21 11.54
N GLY A 296 -10.30 -15.82 12.73
CA GLY A 296 -11.07 -15.28 13.86
C GLY A 296 -10.58 -13.88 14.27
N ARG A 297 -9.26 -13.71 14.35
CA ARG A 297 -8.65 -12.39 14.59
C ARG A 297 -8.91 -11.42 13.45
N GLY A 298 -8.91 -11.87 12.20
CA GLY A 298 -9.22 -11.04 11.04
C GLY A 298 -10.65 -10.51 11.06
N GLN A 299 -11.61 -11.33 11.48
CA GLN A 299 -12.99 -10.92 11.70
C GLN A 299 -13.10 -9.89 12.83
N ALA A 300 -12.45 -10.15 13.98
CA ALA A 300 -12.43 -9.21 15.11
C ALA A 300 -11.78 -7.87 14.72
N PHE A 301 -10.65 -7.90 14.01
CA PHE A 301 -9.96 -6.73 13.48
C PHE A 301 -10.86 -5.91 12.55
N SER A 302 -11.63 -6.59 11.71
CA SER A 302 -12.57 -5.94 10.79
C SER A 302 -13.68 -5.19 11.52
N LEU A 303 -14.29 -5.83 12.53
CA LEU A 303 -15.32 -5.20 13.37
C LEU A 303 -14.75 -4.03 14.17
N LYS A 304 -13.56 -4.20 14.75
CA LYS A 304 -12.87 -3.12 15.48
C LYS A 304 -12.55 -1.93 14.57
N LEU A 305 -12.13 -2.16 13.32
CA LEU A 305 -11.93 -1.07 12.35
C LEU A 305 -13.23 -0.34 12.01
N GLU A 306 -14.35 -1.06 11.85
CA GLU A 306 -15.65 -0.43 11.64
C GLU A 306 -16.04 0.44 12.84
N HIS A 307 -15.93 -0.10 14.07
CA HIS A 307 -16.19 0.65 15.29
C HIS A 307 -15.25 1.85 15.45
N TRP A 308 -13.97 1.68 15.12
CA TRP A 308 -12.99 2.75 15.09
C TRP A 308 -13.45 3.89 14.16
N LEU A 309 -13.87 3.57 12.93
CA LEU A 309 -14.33 4.56 11.95
C LEU A 309 -15.61 5.27 12.42
N ARG A 310 -16.60 4.51 12.93
CA ARG A 310 -17.85 5.07 13.44
C ARG A 310 -17.64 5.99 14.63
N SER A 311 -16.75 5.61 15.55
CA SER A 311 -16.38 6.42 16.71
C SER A 311 -15.62 7.68 16.30
N GLN A 312 -14.70 7.58 15.33
CA GLN A 312 -13.86 8.70 14.90
C GLN A 312 -14.66 9.75 14.12
N TYR A 313 -15.59 9.29 13.27
CA TYR A 313 -16.27 10.12 12.28
C TYR A 313 -17.78 10.11 12.45
N ALA A 314 -18.26 10.13 13.69
CA ALA A 314 -19.68 10.17 14.01
C ALA A 314 -20.37 11.35 13.29
N GLY A 315 -21.45 11.08 12.54
CA GLY A 315 -22.17 12.08 11.76
C GLY A 315 -21.45 12.58 10.49
N HIS A 316 -20.21 12.13 10.23
CA HIS A 316 -19.44 12.57 9.07
C HIS A 316 -19.95 11.90 7.77
N PRO A 317 -20.04 12.62 6.65
CA PRO A 317 -20.53 12.08 5.37
C PRO A 317 -19.69 10.93 4.80
N ILE A 318 -18.45 10.74 5.29
CA ILE A 318 -17.61 9.60 4.89
C ILE A 318 -18.29 8.26 5.20
N LEU A 319 -18.99 8.14 6.33
CA LEU A 319 -19.59 6.87 6.75
C LEU A 319 -20.74 6.50 5.80
N HIS A 320 -21.57 7.48 5.41
CA HIS A 320 -22.60 7.25 4.41
C HIS A 320 -21.99 6.84 3.07
N ALA A 321 -20.93 7.51 2.62
CA ALA A 321 -20.33 7.24 1.31
C ALA A 321 -19.58 5.89 1.22
N VAL A 322 -19.22 5.29 2.36
CA VAL A 322 -18.52 3.99 2.41
C VAL A 322 -19.50 2.84 2.61
N PHE A 323 -20.55 3.03 3.42
CA PHE A 323 -21.48 1.96 3.80
C PHE A 323 -22.74 1.85 2.93
N PHE A 324 -23.04 2.86 2.11
CA PHE A 324 -24.17 2.89 1.17
C PHE A 324 -23.69 3.29 -0.22
#